data_AF-A0A965JZT6-F1
#
_entry.id   AF-A0A965JZT6-F1
#
_cell.length_a   1.000
_cell.length_b   1.000
_cell.length_c   1.000
_cell.angle_alpha   90.00
_cell.angle_beta   90.00
_cell.angle_gamma   90.00
#
_symmetry.space_group_name_H-M   'P 1'
#
loop_
_entity.id
_entity.type
_entity.pdbx_description
1 polymer ?
#
loop_
_entity_poly.entity_id
_entity_poly.type
_entity_poly.pdbx_seq_one_letter_code
_entity_poly.pdbx_strand_id
1 'polypeptide(L)'
;MKICAICKRESHGFGFIPPPLRASNPNNRKMMKHFCSMNCQEIFSKIYKEKNMIDLTKTEKEAIESALKPVGEYVAEIGMDRPLSAYSREEVLCLIEVALGAYFDFMQGKESETEMLEVPC
;
A
#
# COMPACT_ATOMS: atom_id res chain seq x y z
N MET A 1 25.85 21.09 9.42
CA MET A 1 26.30 19.71 9.70
C MET A 1 25.10 18.78 9.58
N LYS A 2 25.24 17.62 8.94
CA LYS A 2 24.13 16.67 8.73
C LYS A 2 24.34 15.44 9.61
N ILE A 3 23.25 14.97 10.22
CA ILE A 3 23.28 13.92 11.25
C ILE A 3 22.63 12.65 10.70
N CYS A 4 23.22 11.49 11.02
CA CYS A 4 22.67 10.19 10.67
C CYS A 4 21.28 10.00 11.27
N ALA A 5 20.29 9.65 10.45
CA ALA A 5 18.91 9.45 10.92
C ALA A 5 18.78 8.27 11.91
N ILE A 6 19.63 7.25 11.77
CA ILE A 6 19.66 6.05 12.63
C ILE A 6 20.51 6.28 13.89
N CYS A 7 21.83 6.39 13.77
CA CYS A 7 22.74 6.35 14.91
C CYS A 7 23.20 7.74 15.43
N LYS A 8 22.68 8.83 14.86
CA LYS A 8 22.98 10.23 15.26
C LYS A 8 24.45 10.68 15.18
N ARG A 9 25.36 9.86 14.60
CA ARG A 9 26.71 10.29 14.22
C ARG A 9 26.69 11.25 13.03
N GLU A 10 27.81 11.94 12.80
CA GLU A 10 28.01 12.74 11.60
C GLU A 10 27.81 11.89 10.32
N SER A 11 27.13 12.47 9.33
CA SER A 11 26.85 11.77 8.07
C SER A 11 28.07 11.79 7.13
N HIS A 12 28.25 10.72 6.36
CA HIS A 12 29.37 10.57 5.41
C HIS A 12 28.90 10.45 3.95
N GLY A 13 27.91 11.25 3.55
CA GLY A 13 27.46 11.35 2.15
C GLY A 13 26.35 10.38 1.71
N PHE A 14 25.95 9.43 2.56
CA PHE A 14 24.81 8.54 2.30
C PHE A 14 23.47 9.24 2.51
N GLY A 15 22.45 8.90 1.72
CA GLY A 15 21.12 9.49 1.85
C GLY A 15 19.97 8.72 1.23
N PHE A 16 18.76 9.07 1.64
CA PHE A 16 17.50 8.44 1.19
C PHE A 16 16.45 9.52 0.95
N ILE A 17 15.83 9.50 -0.23
CA ILE A 17 14.75 10.41 -0.61
C ILE A 17 13.45 9.60 -0.54
N PRO A 18 12.52 9.94 0.37
CA PRO A 18 11.25 9.22 0.44
C PRO A 18 10.40 9.44 -0.83
N PRO A 19 9.78 8.38 -1.39
CA PRO A 19 8.75 8.52 -2.43
C PRO A 19 7.60 9.45 -2.00
N PRO A 20 6.86 10.08 -2.93
CA PRO A 20 6.90 9.89 -4.39
C PRO A 20 7.89 10.83 -5.11
N LEU A 21 8.68 11.61 -4.38
CA LEU A 21 9.49 12.66 -4.98
C LEU A 21 10.61 12.09 -5.85
N ARG A 22 10.62 12.46 -7.14
CA ARG A 22 11.71 12.14 -8.08
C ARG A 22 12.99 12.85 -7.66
N ALA A 23 14.16 12.24 -7.87
CA ALA A 23 15.48 12.77 -7.50
C ALA A 23 15.77 14.22 -7.94
N SER A 24 15.15 14.68 -9.05
CA SER A 24 15.28 16.04 -9.59
C SER A 24 14.41 17.10 -8.92
N ASN A 25 13.48 16.75 -8.04
CA ASN A 25 12.56 17.71 -7.42
C ASN A 25 13.31 18.63 -6.43
N PRO A 26 13.15 19.97 -6.52
CA PRO A 26 13.81 20.93 -5.62
C PRO A 26 13.52 20.68 -4.13
N ASN A 27 12.35 20.15 -3.80
CA ASN A 27 11.95 19.87 -2.41
C ASN A 27 12.68 18.67 -1.80
N ASN A 28 13.41 17.88 -2.58
CA ASN A 28 14.16 16.72 -2.10
C ASN A 28 15.18 17.07 -1.03
N ARG A 29 15.84 18.22 -1.14
CA ARG A 29 16.86 18.63 -0.17
C ARG A 29 16.31 18.75 1.25
N LYS A 30 15.01 19.02 1.41
CA LYS A 30 14.34 19.14 2.72
C LYS A 30 13.91 17.78 3.29
N MET A 31 13.49 16.85 2.43
CA MET A 31 13.00 15.53 2.85
C MET A 31 14.08 14.45 2.92
N MET A 32 15.24 14.71 2.31
CA MET A 32 16.36 13.77 2.26
C MET A 32 16.85 13.43 3.67
N LYS A 33 16.88 12.13 3.97
CA LYS A 33 17.51 11.59 5.17
C LYS A 33 18.98 11.32 4.88
N HIS A 34 19.81 11.46 5.90
CA HIS A 34 21.26 11.34 5.81
C HIS A 34 21.77 10.20 6.70
N PHE A 35 22.86 9.55 6.30
CA PHE A 35 23.43 8.41 7.04
C PHE A 35 24.96 8.48 7.14
N CYS A 36 25.52 7.87 8.18
CA CYS A 36 26.96 7.78 8.40
C CYS A 36 27.63 6.61 7.66
N SER A 37 26.85 5.64 7.19
CA SER A 37 27.32 4.44 6.48
C SER A 37 26.19 3.79 5.68
N MET A 38 26.57 2.91 4.74
CA MET A 38 25.62 2.11 3.96
C MET A 38 24.73 1.22 4.83
N ASN A 39 25.30 0.62 5.90
CA ASN A 39 24.53 -0.16 6.87
C ASN A 39 23.40 0.65 7.54
N CYS A 40 23.67 1.91 7.93
CA CYS A 40 22.62 2.78 8.49
C CYS A 40 21.55 3.14 7.44
N GLN A 41 21.90 3.25 6.17
CA GLN A 41 20.96 3.49 5.08
C GLN A 41 20.07 2.25 4.81
N GLU A 42 20.65 1.05 4.86
CA GLU A 42 19.93 -0.22 4.67
C GLU A 42 18.92 -0.47 5.79
N ILE A 43 19.33 -0.28 7.05
CA ILE A 43 18.44 -0.36 8.21
C ILE A 43 17.25 0.59 8.04
N PHE A 44 17.51 1.84 7.65
CA PHE A 44 16.45 2.81 7.42
C PHE A 44 15.53 2.40 6.28
N SER A 45 16.09 1.93 5.16
CA SER A 45 15.31 1.50 3.99
C SER A 45 14.37 0.34 4.34
N LYS A 46 14.83 -0.60 5.17
CA LYS A 46 14.01 -1.71 5.66
C LYS A 46 12.85 -1.23 6.54
N ILE A 47 13.14 -0.41 7.55
CA ILE A 47 12.12 0.19 8.43
C ILE A 47 11.12 1.03 7.61
N TYR A 48 11.61 1.78 6.63
CA TYR A 48 10.77 2.60 5.76
C TYR A 48 9.83 1.73 4.93
N LYS A 49 10.31 0.62 4.38
CA LYS A 49 9.48 -0.33 3.62
C LYS A 49 8.42 -0.96 4.51
N GLU A 50 8.81 -1.43 5.70
CA GLU A 50 7.88 -2.03 6.68
C GLU A 50 6.81 -1.04 7.12
N LYS A 51 7.16 0.21 7.45
CA LYS A 51 6.19 1.24 7.86
C LYS A 51 5.25 1.71 6.75
N ASN A 52 5.68 1.63 5.50
CA ASN A 52 4.85 2.04 4.36
C ASN A 52 4.12 0.86 3.69
N MET A 53 4.36 -0.37 4.14
CA MET A 53 3.52 -1.50 3.80
C MET A 53 2.35 -1.52 4.77
N ILE A 54 1.12 -1.47 4.26
CA ILE A 54 -0.06 -1.77 5.06
C ILE A 54 0.10 -3.23 5.50
N ASP A 55 0.20 -3.47 6.80
CA ASP A 55 0.31 -4.82 7.34
C ASP A 55 -1.09 -5.47 7.33
N LEU A 56 -1.46 -5.99 6.17
CA LEU A 56 -2.73 -6.67 5.97
C LEU A 56 -2.69 -8.02 6.71
N THR A 57 -3.67 -8.22 7.58
CA THR A 57 -3.94 -9.52 8.21
C THR A 57 -4.23 -10.58 7.16
N LYS A 58 -4.15 -11.86 7.56
CA LYS A 58 -4.47 -12.98 6.64
C LYS A 58 -5.88 -12.85 6.06
N THR A 59 -6.85 -12.50 6.91
CA THR A 59 -8.25 -12.32 6.50
C THR A 59 -8.41 -11.16 5.53
N GLU A 60 -7.74 -10.03 5.77
CA GLU A 60 -7.80 -8.88 4.84
C GLU A 60 -7.17 -9.19 3.49
N LYS A 61 -6.13 -10.04 3.43
CA LYS A 61 -5.57 -10.53 2.15
C LYS A 61 -6.57 -11.40 1.40
N GLU A 62 -7.22 -12.33 2.09
CA GLU A 62 -8.27 -13.17 1.49
C GLU A 62 -9.46 -12.32 0.99
N ALA A 63 -9.82 -11.25 1.73
CA ALA A 63 -10.85 -10.30 1.34
C ALA A 63 -10.47 -9.46 0.12
N ILE A 64 -9.18 -9.13 -0.05
CA ILE A 64 -8.72 -8.47 -1.28
C ILE A 64 -8.75 -9.45 -2.46
N GLU A 65 -8.40 -10.71 -2.23
CA GLU A 65 -8.45 -11.75 -3.28
C GLU A 65 -9.89 -12.03 -3.74
N SER A 66 -10.88 -11.97 -2.84
CA SER A 66 -12.30 -12.13 -3.21
C SER A 66 -12.78 -11.07 -4.20
N ALA A 67 -12.20 -9.86 -4.15
CA ALA A 67 -12.54 -8.76 -5.03
C ALA A 67 -12.04 -8.93 -6.48
N LEU A 68 -11.09 -9.83 -6.75
CA LEU A 68 -10.51 -10.02 -8.08
C LEU A 68 -11.56 -10.34 -9.15
N LYS A 69 -12.51 -11.22 -8.83
CA LYS A 69 -13.54 -11.66 -9.77
C LYS A 69 -14.56 -10.54 -10.08
N PRO A 70 -15.22 -9.91 -9.07
CA PRO A 70 -16.17 -8.82 -9.33
C PRO A 70 -15.54 -7.64 -10.07
N VAL A 71 -14.30 -7.28 -9.71
CA VAL A 71 -13.55 -6.23 -10.41
C VAL A 71 -13.31 -6.61 -11.87
N GLY A 72 -12.90 -7.86 -12.14
CA GLY A 72 -12.70 -8.36 -13.49
C GLY A 72 -13.98 -8.36 -14.33
N GLU A 73 -15.11 -8.73 -13.73
CA GLU A 73 -16.43 -8.70 -14.38
C GLU A 73 -16.83 -7.27 -14.76
N TYR A 74 -16.67 -6.31 -13.84
CA TYR A 74 -16.95 -4.90 -14.11
C TYR A 74 -16.05 -4.32 -15.21
N VAL A 75 -14.74 -4.58 -15.14
CA VAL A 75 -13.77 -4.11 -16.15
C VAL A 75 -14.04 -4.73 -17.53
N ALA A 76 -14.50 -5.99 -17.58
CA ALA A 76 -14.92 -6.62 -18.82
C ALA A 76 -16.19 -5.97 -19.42
N GLU A 77 -17.13 -5.54 -18.58
CA GLU A 77 -18.37 -4.88 -19.01
C GLU A 77 -18.10 -3.51 -19.65
N ILE A 78 -17.20 -2.70 -19.07
CA ILE A 78 -16.89 -1.34 -19.55
C ILE A 78 -15.83 -1.28 -20.68
N GLY A 79 -15.27 -2.43 -21.07
CA GLY A 79 -14.27 -2.58 -22.13
C GLY A 79 -12.82 -2.55 -21.66
N MET A 80 -12.06 -3.59 -22.03
CA MET A 80 -10.64 -3.79 -21.66
C MET A 80 -9.64 -3.25 -22.69
N ASP A 81 -10.12 -2.73 -23.82
CA ASP A 81 -9.31 -2.25 -24.95
C ASP A 81 -8.67 -0.89 -24.71
N ARG A 82 -9.18 -0.13 -23.72
CA ARG A 82 -8.70 1.20 -23.35
C ARG A 82 -7.87 1.18 -22.06
N PRO A 83 -6.84 2.04 -21.95
CA PRO A 83 -6.05 2.14 -20.72
C PRO A 83 -6.89 2.71 -19.58
N LEU A 84 -6.57 2.33 -18.33
CA LEU A 84 -7.23 2.84 -17.11
C LEU A 84 -7.25 4.39 -17.04
N SER A 85 -6.26 5.06 -17.65
CA SER A 85 -6.18 6.52 -17.71
C SER A 85 -7.28 7.18 -18.57
N ALA A 86 -7.97 6.40 -19.41
CA ALA A 86 -9.06 6.85 -20.27
C ALA A 86 -10.44 6.58 -19.66
N TYR A 87 -10.51 6.06 -18.43
CA TYR A 87 -11.77 5.80 -17.76
C TYR A 87 -12.36 7.13 -17.28
N SER A 88 -13.67 7.26 -17.37
CA SER A 88 -14.39 8.40 -16.80
C SER A 88 -14.28 8.37 -15.27
N ARG A 89 -14.61 9.51 -14.64
CA ARG A 89 -14.65 9.60 -13.19
C ARG A 89 -15.66 8.61 -12.60
N GLU A 90 -16.80 8.46 -13.27
CA GLU A 90 -17.91 7.60 -12.87
C GLU A 90 -17.50 6.12 -12.93
N GLU A 91 -16.78 5.73 -13.98
CA GLU A 91 -16.27 4.37 -14.16
C GLU A 91 -15.25 3.99 -13.08
N VAL A 92 -14.33 4.91 -12.75
CA VAL A 92 -13.35 4.67 -11.69
C VAL A 92 -14.00 4.58 -10.31
N LEU A 93 -15.02 5.41 -10.04
CA LEU A 93 -15.74 5.34 -8.77
C LEU A 93 -16.48 4.01 -8.63
N CYS A 94 -17.17 3.58 -9.67
CA CYS A 94 -17.88 2.30 -9.66
C CYS A 94 -16.91 1.11 -9.52
N LEU A 95 -15.75 1.14 -10.19
CA LEU A 95 -14.68 0.15 -10.00
C LEU A 95 -14.24 0.02 -8.54
N ILE A 96 -14.08 1.15 -7.84
CA ILE A 96 -13.71 1.19 -6.42
C ILE A 96 -14.86 0.64 -5.56
N GLU A 97 -16.11 1.00 -5.86
CA GLU A 97 -17.28 0.49 -5.14
C GLU A 97 -17.43 -1.03 -5.28
N VAL A 98 -17.21 -1.58 -6.48
CA VAL A 98 -17.21 -3.04 -6.72
C VAL A 98 -16.12 -3.74 -5.90
N ALA A 99 -14.91 -3.16 -5.86
CA ALA A 99 -13.80 -3.73 -5.09
C ALA A 99 -14.09 -3.70 -3.57
N LEU A 100 -14.60 -2.57 -3.06
CA LEU A 100 -14.94 -2.43 -1.65
C LEU A 100 -16.14 -3.29 -1.25
N GLY A 101 -17.15 -3.41 -2.11
CA GLY A 101 -18.31 -4.27 -1.89
C GLY A 101 -17.88 -5.72 -1.68
N ALA A 102 -17.11 -6.28 -2.60
CA ALA A 102 -16.62 -7.65 -2.50
C ALA A 102 -15.73 -7.90 -1.26
N TYR A 103 -14.94 -6.90 -0.88
CA TYR A 103 -14.14 -6.94 0.34
C TYR A 103 -15.02 -6.99 1.59
N PHE A 104 -16.00 -6.08 1.72
CA PHE A 104 -16.88 -6.04 2.89
C PHE A 104 -17.84 -7.24 2.96
N ASP A 105 -18.29 -7.76 1.82
CA ASP A 105 -19.09 -8.98 1.75
C ASP A 105 -18.31 -10.19 2.27
N PHE A 106 -17.03 -10.31 1.91
CA PHE A 106 -16.16 -11.36 2.43
C PHE A 106 -15.96 -11.23 3.95
N MET A 107 -15.71 -10.01 4.43
CA MET A 107 -15.51 -9.75 5.86
C MET A 107 -16.76 -10.08 6.69
N GLN A 108 -17.95 -9.68 6.21
CA GLN A 108 -19.23 -10.02 6.86
C GLN A 108 -19.52 -11.52 6.83
N GLY A 109 -19.21 -12.19 5.72
CA GLY A 109 -19.33 -13.65 5.60
C GLY A 109 -18.47 -14.39 6.65
N LYS A 110 -17.22 -13.96 6.84
CA LYS A 110 -16.31 -14.52 7.86
C LYS A 110 -16.80 -14.32 9.30
N GLU A 111 -17.41 -13.19 9.60
CA GLU A 111 -17.97 -12.90 10.93
C GLU A 111 -19.12 -13.88 11.24
N SER A 112 -20.04 -14.09 10.30
CA SER A 112 -21.13 -15.06 10.46
C SER A 112 -20.66 -16.51 10.59
N GLU A 113 -19.57 -16.89 9.91
CA GLU A 113 -18.98 -18.23 10.02
C GLU A 113 -18.29 -18.46 11.37
N THR A 114 -17.73 -17.40 11.96
CA THR A 114 -17.13 -17.43 13.30
C THR A 114 -18.20 -17.55 14.38
N GLU A 115 -19.31 -16.81 14.25
CA GLU A 115 -20.44 -16.87 15.21
C GLU A 115 -21.15 -18.25 15.22
N MET A 116 -21.24 -18.93 14.07
CA MET A 116 -21.81 -20.27 13.99
C MET A 116 -20.94 -21.36 14.66
N LEU A 117 -19.63 -21.13 14.79
CA LEU A 117 -18.69 -22.05 15.44
C LEU A 117 -18.63 -21.85 16.97
N GLU A 118 -19.12 -20.72 17.48
CA GLU A 118 -19.12 -20.39 18.90
C GLU A 118 -20.42 -20.78 19.64
N VAL A 119 -21.41 -21.36 18.95
CA VAL A 119 -22.65 -21.84 19.59
C VAL A 119 -22.33 -23.04 20.48
N PRO A 120 -22.39 -22.94 21.82
CA PRO A 120 -22.19 -24.07 22.71
C PRO A 120 -23.43 -24.99 22.64
N CYS A 121 -23.21 -26.29 22.51
CA CYS A 121 -24.21 -27.31 22.85
C CYS A 121 -24.57 -27.25 24.34
#